data_AF-A0A6G8IG63-F1
#
_entry.id   AF-A0A6G8IG63-F1
#
_cell.length_a   1.000
_cell.length_b   1.000
_cell.length_c   1.000
_cell.angle_alpha   90.00
_cell.angle_beta   90.00
_cell.angle_gamma   90.00
#
_symmetry.space_group_name_H-M   'P 1'
#
loop_
_entity.id
_entity.type
_entity.pdbx_description
1 polymer ?
#
loop_
_entity_poly.entity_id
_entity_poly.type
_entity_poly.pdbx_seq_one_letter_code
_entity_poly.pdbx_strand_id
1 'polypeptide(L)'
;MNHHDTPLTDSPSAKYASCHAGIAQRLQKLDEMPELVAAIARARSVAQRSLNAARDAIFEHHVEEERDLFAAVLASAAPGAERMHVQAVIERLTAQHRAIEALWTSVERELVRGVTGCASRIELDDLKRLATEYEAHARFEEAVFLPMAESILERNGVDAAALALAVHQRHAPEWPLQYAA
;
A
#
# COMPACT_ATOMS: atom_id res chain seq x y z
N MET A 1 -21.78 -77.36 -15.08
CA MET A 1 -20.95 -76.45 -15.90
C MET A 1 -21.13 -75.05 -15.34
N ASN A 2 -20.08 -74.49 -14.72
CA ASN A 2 -20.11 -73.14 -14.16
C ASN A 2 -19.81 -72.13 -15.28
N HIS A 3 -20.79 -71.29 -15.63
CA HIS A 3 -20.54 -70.06 -16.38
C HIS A 3 -19.97 -69.02 -15.42
N HIS A 4 -18.74 -68.60 -15.70
CA HIS A 4 -18.06 -67.53 -15.00
C HIS A 4 -18.60 -66.22 -15.56
N ASP A 5 -19.68 -65.70 -14.97
CA ASP A 5 -20.09 -64.31 -15.15
C ASP A 5 -19.11 -63.43 -14.40
N THR A 6 -17.98 -63.12 -15.04
CA THR A 6 -17.14 -62.00 -14.58
C THR A 6 -17.97 -60.74 -14.76
N PRO A 7 -18.28 -59.99 -13.69
CA PRO A 7 -19.06 -58.77 -13.83
C PRO A 7 -18.34 -57.85 -14.82
N LEU A 8 -19.09 -57.28 -15.78
CA LEU A 8 -18.61 -56.35 -16.82
C LEU A 8 -17.71 -55.21 -16.27
N THR A 9 -17.83 -54.94 -14.97
CA THR A 9 -17.04 -53.99 -14.19
C THR A 9 -15.58 -54.39 -13.96
N ASP A 10 -15.18 -55.65 -14.18
CA ASP A 10 -13.82 -56.15 -13.88
C ASP A 10 -12.96 -56.46 -15.11
N SER A 11 -13.50 -56.22 -16.32
CA SER A 11 -12.76 -56.41 -17.57
C SER A 11 -11.59 -55.41 -17.70
N PRO A 12 -10.45 -55.81 -18.30
CA PRO A 12 -9.32 -54.91 -18.52
C PRO A 12 -9.71 -53.62 -19.26
N SER A 13 -10.57 -53.72 -20.27
CA SER A 13 -11.10 -52.58 -21.04
C SER A 13 -11.94 -51.61 -20.20
N ALA A 14 -12.78 -52.10 -19.29
CA ALA A 14 -13.51 -51.24 -18.35
C ALA A 14 -12.56 -50.49 -17.40
N LYS A 15 -11.48 -51.15 -16.95
CA LYS A 15 -10.42 -50.51 -16.14
C LYS A 15 -9.67 -49.43 -16.94
N TYR A 16 -9.37 -49.67 -18.23
CA TYR A 16 -8.78 -48.66 -19.13
C TYR A 16 -9.71 -47.46 -19.36
N ALA A 17 -10.99 -47.69 -19.63
CA ALA A 17 -11.96 -46.61 -19.82
C ALA A 17 -12.13 -45.74 -18.55
N SER A 18 -12.15 -46.38 -17.37
CA SER A 18 -12.18 -45.68 -16.08
C SER A 18 -10.91 -44.85 -15.84
N CYS A 19 -9.75 -45.30 -16.30
CA CYS A 19 -8.50 -44.54 -16.24
C CYS A 19 -8.58 -43.28 -17.11
N HIS A 20 -9.07 -43.39 -18.33
CA HIS A 20 -9.25 -42.23 -19.23
C HIS A 20 -10.25 -41.21 -18.67
N ALA A 21 -11.37 -41.67 -18.10
CA ALA A 21 -12.33 -40.78 -17.46
C ALA A 21 -11.72 -40.03 -16.26
N GLY A 22 -10.89 -40.70 -15.46
CA GLY A 22 -10.16 -40.08 -14.36
C GLY A 22 -9.11 -39.06 -14.82
N ILE A 23 -8.43 -39.31 -15.93
CA ILE A 23 -7.50 -38.35 -16.54
C ILE A 23 -8.26 -37.14 -17.10
N ALA A 24 -9.38 -37.37 -17.81
CA ALA A 24 -10.20 -36.30 -18.38
C ALA A 24 -10.73 -35.34 -17.29
N GLN A 25 -11.25 -35.87 -16.17
CA GLN A 25 -11.67 -35.03 -15.04
C GLN A 25 -10.53 -34.19 -14.45
N ARG A 26 -9.30 -34.72 -14.40
CA ARG A 26 -8.13 -33.96 -13.92
C ARG A 26 -7.74 -32.86 -14.90
N LEU A 27 -7.83 -33.11 -16.20
CA LEU A 27 -7.56 -32.10 -17.23
C LEU A 27 -8.63 -31.02 -17.27
N GLN A 28 -9.89 -31.35 -17.00
CA GLN A 28 -10.98 -30.37 -16.92
C GLN A 28 -10.77 -29.34 -15.80
N LYS A 29 -10.06 -29.70 -14.72
CA LYS A 29 -9.67 -28.72 -13.69
C LYS A 29 -8.75 -27.61 -14.21
N LEU A 30 -8.07 -27.83 -15.35
CA LEU A 30 -7.25 -26.79 -15.98
C LEU A 30 -8.10 -25.66 -16.59
N ASP A 31 -9.42 -25.83 -16.70
CA ASP A 31 -10.34 -24.78 -17.14
C ASP A 31 -10.32 -23.56 -16.20
N GLU A 32 -9.87 -23.73 -14.94
CA GLU A 32 -9.69 -22.64 -13.96
C GLU A 32 -8.43 -21.79 -14.23
N MET A 33 -7.47 -22.30 -15.03
CA MET A 33 -6.16 -21.66 -15.23
C MET A 33 -6.24 -20.25 -15.82
N PRO A 34 -7.09 -19.95 -16.83
CA PRO A 34 -7.19 -18.60 -17.38
C PRO A 34 -7.59 -17.55 -16.33
N GLU A 35 -8.54 -17.87 -15.45
CA GLU A 35 -8.99 -16.97 -14.39
C GLU A 35 -7.91 -16.74 -13.34
N LEU A 36 -7.21 -17.81 -12.93
CA LEU A 36 -6.10 -17.72 -11.98
C LEU A 36 -4.94 -16.88 -12.54
N VAL A 37 -4.60 -17.05 -13.83
CA VAL A 37 -3.58 -16.24 -14.52
C VAL A 37 -3.99 -14.78 -14.57
N ALA A 38 -5.24 -14.48 -14.90
CA ALA A 38 -5.76 -13.11 -14.91
C ALA A 38 -5.73 -12.46 -13.51
N ALA A 39 -6.10 -13.20 -12.46
CA ALA A 39 -6.04 -12.74 -11.08
C ALA A 39 -4.61 -12.41 -10.65
N ILE A 40 -3.63 -13.26 -10.98
CA ILE A 40 -2.21 -13.00 -10.71
C ILE A 40 -1.74 -11.75 -11.47
N ALA A 41 -2.07 -11.61 -12.75
CA ALA A 41 -1.71 -10.43 -13.53
C ALA A 41 -2.28 -9.14 -12.94
N ARG A 42 -3.54 -9.16 -12.50
CA ARG A 42 -4.19 -8.03 -11.82
C ARG A 42 -3.49 -7.69 -10.50
N ALA A 43 -3.18 -8.69 -9.68
CA ALA A 43 -2.49 -8.49 -8.40
C ALA A 43 -1.11 -7.83 -8.62
N ARG A 44 -0.32 -8.32 -9.60
CA ARG A 44 0.96 -7.71 -9.98
C ARG A 44 0.82 -6.26 -10.42
N SER A 45 -0.19 -6.00 -11.24
CA SER A 45 -0.48 -4.66 -11.77
C SER A 45 -0.83 -3.66 -10.64
N VAL A 46 -1.64 -4.09 -9.67
CA VAL A 46 -1.97 -3.27 -8.49
C VAL A 46 -0.72 -3.01 -7.66
N ALA A 47 0.03 -4.06 -7.31
CA ALA A 47 1.25 -3.93 -6.51
C ALA A 47 2.28 -2.99 -7.16
N GLN A 48 2.53 -3.13 -8.46
CA GLN A 48 3.49 -2.26 -9.17
C GLN A 48 3.06 -0.79 -9.18
N ARG A 49 1.77 -0.51 -9.39
CA ARG A 49 1.27 0.88 -9.31
C ARG A 49 1.42 1.46 -7.91
N SER A 50 1.09 0.68 -6.88
CA SER A 50 1.25 1.10 -5.49
C SER A 50 2.71 1.39 -5.13
N LEU A 51 3.64 0.53 -5.58
CA LEU A 51 5.08 0.73 -5.37
C LEU A 51 5.58 2.04 -5.99
N ASN A 52 5.20 2.32 -7.23
CA ASN A 52 5.60 3.54 -7.93
C ASN A 52 5.04 4.80 -7.24
N ALA A 53 3.77 4.77 -6.84
CA ALA A 53 3.12 5.93 -6.25
C ALA A 53 3.69 6.29 -4.86
N ALA A 54 3.93 5.30 -4.01
CA ALA A 54 4.25 5.55 -2.60
C ALA A 54 5.71 5.97 -2.36
N ARG A 55 6.67 5.43 -3.12
CA ARG A 55 8.08 5.77 -2.91
C ARG A 55 8.34 7.24 -3.20
N ASP A 56 7.84 7.72 -4.33
CA ASP A 56 8.07 9.10 -4.77
C ASP A 56 7.19 10.08 -3.98
N ALA A 57 5.99 9.69 -3.56
CA ALA A 57 5.06 10.61 -2.90
C ALA A 57 5.19 10.70 -1.37
N ILE A 58 5.51 9.61 -0.65
CA ILE A 58 5.49 9.62 0.83
C ILE A 58 6.83 10.08 1.40
N PHE A 59 7.94 9.51 0.93
CA PHE A 59 9.26 9.79 1.50
C PHE A 59 9.76 11.20 1.16
N GLU A 60 9.67 11.59 -0.12
CA GLU A 60 10.12 12.92 -0.54
C GLU A 60 9.28 14.02 0.11
N HIS A 61 7.97 13.81 0.22
CA HIS A 61 7.08 14.71 0.97
C HIS A 61 7.50 14.89 2.42
N HIS A 62 7.69 13.81 3.19
CA HIS A 62 8.13 13.90 4.58
C HIS A 62 9.50 14.58 4.73
N VAL A 63 10.43 14.32 3.81
CA VAL A 63 11.76 14.96 3.81
C VAL A 63 11.64 16.47 3.55
N GLU A 64 10.80 16.89 2.60
CA GLU A 64 10.57 18.30 2.31
C GLU A 64 9.91 19.02 3.49
N GLU A 65 8.94 18.39 4.16
CA GLU A 65 8.32 18.95 5.36
C GLU A 65 9.32 19.15 6.48
N GLU A 66 10.10 18.12 6.81
CA GLU A 66 11.11 18.20 7.88
C GLU A 66 12.21 19.22 7.58
N ARG A 67 12.67 19.28 6.32
CA ARG A 67 13.77 20.16 5.89
C ARG A 67 13.32 21.61 5.78
N ASP A 68 12.17 21.85 5.17
CA ASP A 68 11.76 23.19 4.76
C ASP A 68 10.67 23.74 5.66
N LEU A 69 9.52 23.08 5.76
CA LEU A 69 8.35 23.60 6.47
C LEU A 69 8.54 23.62 7.99
N PHE A 70 8.88 22.48 8.59
CA PHE A 70 9.07 22.34 10.04
C PHE A 70 10.20 23.24 10.53
N ALA A 71 11.31 23.28 9.79
CA ALA A 71 12.44 24.16 10.09
C ALA A 71 12.05 25.64 10.04
N ALA A 72 11.30 26.07 9.01
CA ALA A 72 10.82 27.45 8.89
C ALA A 72 9.88 27.83 10.04
N VAL A 73 8.88 26.99 10.34
CA VAL A 73 7.91 27.24 11.42
C VAL A 73 8.62 27.34 12.78
N LEU A 74 9.56 26.43 13.06
CA LEU A 74 10.33 26.47 14.30
C LEU A 74 11.25 27.70 14.40
N ALA A 75 11.83 28.14 13.28
CA ALA A 75 12.65 29.34 13.23
C ALA A 75 11.82 30.63 13.46
N SER A 76 10.59 30.66 12.98
CA SER A 76 9.65 31.79 13.10
C SER A 76 8.82 31.80 14.39
N ALA A 77 8.87 30.74 15.18
CA ALA A 77 8.15 30.64 16.45
C ALA A 77 8.74 31.58 17.53
N ALA A 78 7.86 32.27 18.24
CA ALA A 78 8.19 33.15 19.35
C ALA A 78 8.82 32.36 20.51
N PRO A 79 9.88 32.90 21.16
CA PRO A 79 10.50 32.25 22.30
C PRO A 79 9.51 31.97 23.43
N GLY A 80 9.72 30.85 24.14
CA GLY A 80 8.90 30.45 25.28
C GLY A 80 7.83 29.41 24.90
N ALA A 81 6.60 29.61 25.37
CA ALA A 81 5.54 28.61 25.28
C ALA A 81 5.22 28.16 23.84
N GLU A 82 5.23 29.10 22.89
CA GLU A 82 4.91 28.79 21.50
C GLU A 82 6.00 27.91 20.85
N ARG A 83 7.27 28.31 20.95
CA ARG A 83 8.39 27.49 20.43
C ARG A 83 8.42 26.10 21.04
N MET A 84 8.14 25.96 22.34
CA MET A 84 8.04 24.64 22.99
C MET A 84 6.88 23.81 22.44
N HIS A 85 5.74 24.43 22.17
CA HIS A 85 4.58 23.76 21.59
C HIS A 85 4.87 23.31 20.14
N VAL A 86 5.41 24.19 19.30
CA VAL A 86 5.83 23.88 17.93
C VAL A 86 6.82 22.72 17.90
N GLN A 87 7.84 22.76 18.76
CA GLN A 87 8.82 21.69 18.87
C GLN A 87 8.16 20.34 19.19
N ALA A 88 7.23 20.30 20.15
CA ALA A 88 6.53 19.07 20.51
C ALA A 88 5.63 18.53 19.39
N VAL A 89 4.99 19.41 18.61
CA VAL A 89 4.17 19.01 17.44
C VAL A 89 5.06 18.45 16.34
N ILE A 90 6.18 19.11 16.02
CA ILE A 90 7.15 18.63 15.02
C ILE A 90 7.73 17.28 15.43
N GLU A 91 8.16 17.12 16.68
CA GLU A 91 8.68 15.84 17.18
C GLU A 91 7.67 14.69 17.03
N ARG A 92 6.38 14.97 17.28
CA ARG A 92 5.31 14.00 17.05
C ARG A 92 5.17 13.65 15.56
N LEU A 93 5.12 14.65 14.67
CA LEU A 93 4.96 14.42 13.23
C LEU A 93 6.15 13.63 12.66
N THR A 94 7.38 14.00 13.01
CA THR A 94 8.58 13.25 12.62
C THR A 94 8.56 11.82 13.14
N ALA A 95 8.08 11.57 14.37
CA ALA A 95 7.92 10.21 14.87
C ALA A 95 6.86 9.41 14.08
N GLN A 96 5.77 10.07 13.65
CA GLN A 96 4.76 9.47 12.78
C GLN A 96 5.33 9.14 11.40
N HIS A 97 6.13 10.03 10.79
CA HIS A 97 6.83 9.77 9.52
C HIS A 97 7.65 8.48 9.62
N ARG A 98 8.51 8.36 10.63
CA ARG A 98 9.35 7.17 10.83
C ARG A 98 8.54 5.89 11.02
N ALA A 99 7.39 5.96 11.70
CA ALA A 99 6.51 4.81 11.86
C ALA A 99 5.86 4.39 10.53
N ILE A 100 5.39 5.36 9.73
CA ILE A 100 4.80 5.13 8.41
C ILE A 100 5.84 4.57 7.44
N GLU A 101 7.03 5.16 7.38
CA GLU A 101 8.15 4.71 6.54
C GLU A 101 8.55 3.27 6.85
N ALA A 102 8.60 2.90 8.14
CA ALA A 102 8.91 1.54 8.57
C ALA A 102 7.81 0.54 8.16
N LEU A 103 6.54 0.91 8.30
CA LEU A 103 5.40 0.09 7.85
C LEU A 103 5.42 -0.08 6.33
N TRP A 104 5.63 1.01 5.60
CA TRP A 104 5.75 0.98 4.15
C TRP A 104 6.89 0.04 3.71
N THR A 105 8.07 0.15 4.31
CA THR A 105 9.22 -0.72 3.98
C THR A 105 8.90 -2.21 4.15
N SER A 106 8.09 -2.56 5.16
CA SER A 106 7.62 -3.93 5.36
C SER A 106 6.65 -4.37 4.25
N VAL A 107 5.68 -3.52 3.93
CA VAL A 107 4.68 -3.76 2.88
C VAL A 107 5.34 -3.85 1.50
N GLU A 108 6.23 -2.93 1.17
CA GLU A 108 7.01 -2.88 -0.07
C GLU A 108 7.72 -4.21 -0.33
N ARG A 109 8.41 -4.73 0.69
CA ARG A 109 9.10 -6.03 0.60
C ARG A 109 8.15 -7.15 0.17
N GLU A 110 6.98 -7.23 0.79
CA GLU A 110 6.01 -8.29 0.50
C GLU A 110 5.30 -8.10 -0.85
N LEU A 111 5.08 -6.85 -1.27
CA LEU A 111 4.59 -6.52 -2.61
C LEU A 111 5.60 -6.93 -3.69
N VAL A 112 6.89 -6.62 -3.51
CA VAL A 112 7.96 -7.02 -4.45
C VAL A 112 8.05 -8.54 -4.57
N ARG A 113 7.91 -9.29 -3.46
CA ARG A 113 7.84 -10.75 -3.48
C ARG A 113 6.65 -11.25 -4.30
N GLY A 114 5.47 -10.66 -4.10
CA GLY A 114 4.27 -10.98 -4.87
C GLY A 114 4.43 -10.71 -6.37
N VAL A 115 5.03 -9.57 -6.73
CA VAL A 115 5.25 -9.19 -8.14
C VAL A 115 6.21 -10.16 -8.84
N THR A 116 7.29 -10.55 -8.16
CA THR A 116 8.32 -11.48 -8.69
C THR A 116 7.88 -12.95 -8.68
N GLY A 117 6.66 -13.27 -8.21
CA GLY A 117 6.12 -14.63 -8.17
C GLY A 117 6.65 -15.46 -7.01
N CYS A 118 7.32 -14.84 -6.03
CA CYS A 118 7.62 -15.48 -4.76
C CYS A 118 6.39 -15.50 -3.86
N ALA A 119 6.33 -16.47 -2.93
CA ALA A 119 5.25 -16.54 -1.96
C ALA A 119 5.25 -15.29 -1.04
N SER A 120 4.32 -14.37 -1.24
CA SER A 120 4.13 -13.19 -0.38
C SER A 120 3.40 -13.58 0.91
N ARG A 121 3.70 -12.90 2.02
CA ARG A 121 3.00 -13.00 3.30
C ARG A 121 2.31 -11.68 3.64
N ILE A 122 1.85 -10.96 2.61
CA ILE A 122 1.15 -9.70 2.82
C ILE A 122 -0.18 -9.98 3.54
N GLU A 123 -0.28 -9.50 4.77
CA GLU A 123 -1.49 -9.64 5.56
C GLU A 123 -2.38 -8.41 5.36
N LEU A 124 -3.69 -8.63 5.33
CA LEU A 124 -4.67 -7.55 5.18
C LEU A 124 -4.55 -6.54 6.33
N ASP A 125 -4.18 -6.99 7.52
CA ASP A 125 -4.05 -6.15 8.71
C ASP A 125 -2.87 -5.16 8.59
N ASP A 126 -1.76 -5.55 7.97
CA ASP A 126 -0.62 -4.64 7.73
C ASP A 126 -1.00 -3.52 6.74
N LEU A 127 -1.75 -3.88 5.69
CA LEU A 127 -2.25 -2.91 4.71
C LEU A 127 -3.25 -1.92 5.34
N LYS A 128 -4.18 -2.42 6.16
CA LYS A 128 -5.13 -1.57 6.89
C LYS A 128 -4.44 -0.67 7.88
N ARG A 129 -3.43 -1.19 8.59
CA ARG A 129 -2.63 -0.42 9.53
C ARG A 129 -1.92 0.73 8.83
N LEU A 130 -1.22 0.47 7.73
CA LEU A 130 -0.56 1.51 6.95
C LEU A 130 -1.53 2.64 6.55
N ALA A 131 -2.69 2.28 6.00
CA ALA A 131 -3.70 3.28 5.61
C ALA A 131 -4.23 4.09 6.80
N THR A 132 -4.51 3.42 7.92
CA THR A 132 -5.04 4.05 9.14
C THR A 132 -4.02 5.01 9.75
N GLU A 133 -2.75 4.61 9.84
CA GLU A 133 -1.68 5.43 10.41
C GLU A 133 -1.40 6.66 9.53
N TYR A 134 -1.39 6.49 8.21
CA TYR A 134 -1.20 7.61 7.28
C TYR A 134 -2.37 8.61 7.35
N GLU A 135 -3.62 8.13 7.35
CA GLU A 135 -4.80 9.00 7.49
C GLU A 135 -4.81 9.74 8.84
N ALA A 136 -4.42 9.07 9.93
CA ALA A 136 -4.33 9.69 11.25
C ALA A 136 -3.22 10.75 11.32
N HIS A 137 -2.09 10.51 10.64
CA HIS A 137 -0.99 11.47 10.49
C HIS A 137 -1.43 12.71 9.72
N ALA A 138 -1.96 12.54 8.49
CA ALA A 138 -2.45 13.65 7.66
C ALA A 138 -3.51 14.48 8.39
N ARG A 139 -4.48 13.84 9.05
CA ARG A 139 -5.48 14.55 9.86
C ARG A 139 -4.89 15.37 10.99
N PHE A 140 -3.87 14.86 11.66
CA PHE A 140 -3.23 15.59 12.75
C PHE A 140 -2.47 16.79 12.21
N GLU A 141 -1.75 16.63 11.10
CA GLU A 141 -1.08 17.72 10.42
C GLU A 141 -2.06 18.80 9.96
N GLU A 142 -3.09 18.43 9.21
CA GLU A 142 -4.12 19.34 8.67
C GLU A 142 -4.89 20.08 9.77
N ALA A 143 -5.24 19.40 10.86
CA ALA A 143 -6.08 19.97 11.91
C ALA A 143 -5.29 20.77 12.95
N VAL A 144 -3.99 20.50 13.12
CA VAL A 144 -3.19 21.04 14.22
C VAL A 144 -1.97 21.79 13.73
N PHE A 145 -1.14 21.17 12.89
CA PHE A 145 0.13 21.77 12.49
C PHE A 145 -0.05 22.85 11.43
N LEU A 146 -0.80 22.59 10.34
CA LEU A 146 -0.94 23.56 9.24
C LEU A 146 -1.58 24.89 9.68
N PRO A 147 -2.67 24.93 10.48
CA PRO A 147 -3.23 26.21 10.94
C PRO A 147 -2.26 26.99 11.84
N MET A 148 -1.46 26.28 12.63
CA MET A 148 -0.41 26.88 13.46
C MET A 148 0.73 27.42 12.59
N ALA A 149 1.17 26.64 11.60
CA ALA A 149 2.22 27.02 10.67
C ALA A 149 1.84 28.27 9.88
N GLU A 150 0.61 28.33 9.35
CA GLU A 150 0.05 29.49 8.67
C GLU A 150 0.12 30.74 9.56
N SER A 151 -0.44 30.67 10.77
CA SER A 151 -0.43 31.80 11.71
C SER A 151 0.98 32.29 12.07
N ILE A 152 1.94 31.37 12.26
CA ILE A 152 3.32 31.69 12.62
C ILE A 152 4.08 32.31 11.44
N LEU A 153 3.92 31.76 10.24
CA LEU A 153 4.69 32.19 9.07
C LEU A 153 4.14 33.51 8.50
N GLU A 154 2.82 33.68 8.43
CA GLU A 154 2.17 34.90 7.93
C GLU A 154 2.60 36.14 8.71
N ARG A 155 2.54 36.09 10.05
CA ARG A 155 2.93 37.23 10.90
C ARG A 155 4.43 37.56 10.83
N ASN A 156 5.25 36.62 10.34
CA ASN A 156 6.68 36.80 10.13
C ASN A 156 7.02 37.17 8.68
N GLY A 157 6.02 37.45 7.83
CA GLY A 157 6.22 37.88 6.44
C GLY A 157 6.69 36.77 5.49
N VAL A 158 6.54 35.51 5.90
CA VAL A 158 6.77 34.34 5.04
C VAL A 158 5.42 33.96 4.42
N ASP A 159 5.37 33.79 3.11
CA ASP A 159 4.18 33.27 2.43
C ASP A 159 4.01 31.78 2.75
N ALA A 160 3.35 31.53 3.88
CA ALA A 160 3.10 30.21 4.44
C ALA A 160 2.29 29.33 3.50
N ALA A 161 1.29 29.93 2.85
CA ALA A 161 0.43 29.27 1.88
C ALA A 161 1.24 28.83 0.66
N ALA A 162 2.11 29.68 0.12
CA ALA A 162 2.97 29.29 -1.00
C ALA A 162 3.98 28.19 -0.61
N LEU A 163 4.54 28.22 0.60
CA LEU A 163 5.49 27.20 1.07
C LEU A 163 4.81 25.85 1.29
N ALA A 164 3.71 25.80 2.03
CA ALA A 164 2.96 24.57 2.29
C ALA A 164 2.36 23.99 0.99
N LEU A 165 1.81 24.85 0.13
CA LEU A 165 1.28 24.45 -1.18
C LEU A 165 2.38 23.95 -2.09
N ALA A 166 3.57 24.56 -2.08
CA ALA A 166 4.69 24.10 -2.87
C ALA A 166 5.22 22.73 -2.42
N VAL A 167 5.16 22.40 -1.13
CA VAL A 167 5.52 21.05 -0.63
C VAL A 167 4.44 20.02 -1.02
N HIS A 168 3.16 20.34 -0.82
CA HIS A 168 2.07 19.39 -1.05
C HIS A 168 1.73 19.18 -2.54
N GLN A 169 1.87 20.20 -3.40
CA GLN A 169 1.54 20.09 -4.84
C GLN A 169 2.58 19.33 -5.66
N ARG A 170 3.83 19.22 -5.18
CA ARG A 170 4.90 18.49 -5.90
C ARG A 170 4.69 16.98 -5.88
N HIS A 171 3.98 16.49 -4.86
CA HIS A 171 3.86 15.07 -4.56
C HIS A 171 2.41 14.57 -4.55
N ALA A 172 1.45 15.42 -4.93
CA ALA A 172 0.06 15.00 -5.11
C ALA A 172 0.05 13.83 -6.11
N PRO A 173 -0.28 12.60 -5.67
CA PRO A 173 -0.24 11.47 -6.58
C PRO A 173 -1.30 11.72 -7.65
N GLU A 174 -0.91 11.63 -8.92
CA GLU A 174 -1.88 11.37 -9.99
C GLU A 174 -2.42 9.96 -9.74
N TRP A 175 -3.37 9.85 -8.82
CA TRP A 175 -4.18 8.66 -8.68
C TRP A 175 -5.26 8.79 -9.76
N PRO A 176 -5.20 8.08 -10.89
CA PRO A 176 -6.40 7.91 -11.68
C PRO A 176 -7.39 7.15 -10.80
N LEU A 177 -8.33 7.88 -10.19
CA LEU A 177 -9.56 7.33 -9.66
C LEU A 177 -10.38 6.84 -10.86
N GLN A 178 -9.94 5.74 -11.45
CA GLN A 178 -10.72 4.96 -12.39
C GLN A 178 -10.85 3.55 -11.82
N TYR A 179 -11.71 3.46 -10.81
CA TYR A 179 -12.50 2.26 -10.62
C TYR A 179 -13.95 2.70 -10.44
N ALA A 180 -14.61 2.97 -11.57
CA ALA A 180 -16.06 3.05 -11.66
C ALA A 180 -16.53 1.93 -12.59
N ALA A 181 -17.30 1.02 -11.99
CA ALA A 181 -18.13 -0.07 -12.53
C ALA A 181 -17.43 -1.16 -13.37
#